data_AF-A0A7X8VL19-F1
#
_entry.id   AF-A0A7X8VL19-F1
#
_cell.length_a   1.000
_cell.length_b   1.000
_cell.length_c   1.000
_cell.angle_alpha   90.00
_cell.angle_beta   90.00
_cell.angle_gamma   90.00
#
_symmetry.space_group_name_H-M   'P 1'
#
loop_
_entity.id
_entity.type
_entity.pdbx_description
1 polymer ?
#
loop_
_entity_poly.entity_id
_entity_poly.type
_entity_poly.pdbx_seq_one_letter_code
_entity_poly.pdbx_strand_id
1 'polypeptide(L)'
;MSNTKGMLLWAWTTLLLGSLLWPLAAPGELLLRDMAVVDDPALSLNALGFGDLPSRNAPQDGALALLGFVPVSWVVRILLFAAGLAGAWGAMQLGRAQFVAVTIAIYNPFAVERLLQGHWSLVMAAWLLPVIVALRKHPRAQIVAMWVASLTPTGAVIAAVVAMATSRRRLLTLIFALLSWLPWLVPALLAPPTSGGALAFAIRAEAQAGTVGTALGLGGIWNVAAVPASREAGFTLFGILLFGVLLLGVRNCPWPLLALALVGFAGSLGSWLLPEIFSWTVSYVPGAALFRDSQKLLMLAIPAYVAMAAGLKKPLEWVAVALALLQIPDAPREMSVLQPVQGQGHDAELVDLAGGRDVFIVEAPTLILRDDGLPVVDPRSKALSLVESGELRVDGMITDAPSRRWSEATTAWRAGDLQRLEDLGIGVVIDGDQIVETGAGPQRGWRFYLGLGLTVFWMVLPLGLFGVRGRRKKPAAH
;
A
#
# COMPACT_ATOMS: atom_id res chain seq x y z
N MET A 1 -25.72 -22.07 -1.04
CA MET A 1 -26.28 -21.04 -0.14
C MET A 1 -27.70 -20.78 -0.59
N SER A 2 -28.68 -20.67 0.32
CA SER A 2 -30.00 -20.12 -0.04
C SER A 2 -29.81 -18.73 -0.65
N ASN A 3 -30.56 -18.38 -1.69
CA ASN A 3 -30.47 -17.06 -2.34
C ASN A 3 -30.52 -15.91 -1.31
N THR A 4 -31.38 -16.01 -0.30
CA THR A 4 -31.51 -15.03 0.79
C THR A 4 -30.22 -14.80 1.58
N LYS A 5 -29.54 -15.87 2.05
CA LYS A 5 -28.25 -15.75 2.75
C LYS A 5 -27.18 -15.08 1.87
N GLY A 6 -27.17 -15.38 0.57
CA GLY A 6 -26.26 -14.74 -0.38
C GLY A 6 -26.51 -13.25 -0.52
N MET A 7 -27.78 -12.85 -0.66
CA MET A 7 -28.18 -11.44 -0.69
C MET A 7 -27.79 -10.71 0.59
N LEU A 8 -28.04 -11.31 1.77
CA LEU A 8 -27.66 -10.72 3.05
C LEU A 8 -26.15 -10.56 3.22
N LEU A 9 -25.35 -11.52 2.75
CA LEU A 9 -23.88 -11.41 2.79
C LEU A 9 -23.37 -10.27 1.92
N TRP A 10 -23.89 -10.11 0.71
CA TRP A 10 -23.49 -9.01 -0.16
C TRP A 10 -24.01 -7.66 0.34
N ALA A 11 -25.22 -7.60 0.90
CA ALA A 11 -25.70 -6.40 1.59
C ALA A 11 -24.79 -6.01 2.77
N TRP A 12 -24.36 -7.00 3.57
CA TRP A 12 -23.39 -6.79 4.65
C TRP A 12 -22.02 -6.30 4.13
N THR A 13 -21.50 -6.91 3.08
CA THR A 13 -20.27 -6.46 2.41
C THR A 13 -20.38 -5.01 1.93
N THR A 14 -21.48 -4.67 1.25
CA THR A 14 -21.74 -3.32 0.75
C THR A 14 -21.86 -2.32 1.89
N LEU A 15 -22.48 -2.69 3.01
CA LEU A 15 -22.55 -1.85 4.20
C LEU A 15 -21.16 -1.56 4.78
N LEU A 16 -20.33 -2.60 4.94
CA LEU A 16 -18.97 -2.44 5.47
C LEU A 16 -18.09 -1.60 4.54
N LEU A 17 -18.04 -1.94 3.24
CA LEU A 17 -17.24 -1.18 2.27
C LEU A 17 -17.77 0.24 2.11
N GLY A 18 -19.09 0.41 2.03
CA GLY A 18 -19.73 1.72 1.98
C GLY A 18 -19.35 2.55 3.20
N SER A 19 -19.37 1.96 4.40
CA SER A 19 -19.01 2.68 5.64
C SER A 19 -17.54 3.15 5.65
N LEU A 20 -16.63 2.43 4.98
CA LEU A 20 -15.21 2.81 4.95
C LEU A 20 -14.84 3.72 3.77
N LEU A 21 -15.56 3.60 2.64
CA LEU A 21 -15.20 4.25 1.38
C LEU A 21 -16.21 5.32 0.95
N TRP A 22 -17.26 5.60 1.72
CA TRP A 22 -18.26 6.63 1.38
C TRP A 22 -17.68 8.01 1.01
N PRO A 23 -16.61 8.53 1.64
CA PRO A 23 -16.09 9.87 1.31
C PRO A 23 -15.53 9.91 -0.11
N LEU A 24 -15.01 8.78 -0.59
CA LEU A 24 -14.44 8.64 -1.92
C LEU A 24 -15.51 8.72 -3.01
N ALA A 25 -16.80 8.71 -2.70
CA ALA A 25 -17.85 8.88 -3.71
C ALA A 25 -17.89 10.30 -4.29
N ALA A 26 -17.33 11.29 -3.59
CA ALA A 26 -17.26 12.67 -4.07
C ALA A 26 -16.19 12.83 -5.20
N PRO A 27 -16.38 13.81 -6.11
CA PRO A 27 -15.38 14.14 -7.12
C PRO A 27 -14.17 14.84 -6.50
N GLY A 28 -13.03 14.76 -7.18
CA GLY A 28 -11.77 15.43 -6.81
C GLY A 28 -10.59 14.48 -6.67
N GLU A 29 -9.43 15.04 -6.35
CA GLU A 29 -8.18 14.33 -6.16
C GLU A 29 -8.10 13.69 -4.77
N LEU A 30 -7.42 12.55 -4.67
CA LEU A 30 -7.29 11.83 -3.41
C LEU A 30 -6.00 12.26 -2.72
N LEU A 31 -6.11 13.23 -1.81
CA LEU A 31 -4.98 13.82 -1.08
C LEU A 31 -5.16 13.61 0.42
N LEU A 32 -4.38 12.74 1.04
CA LEU A 32 -4.34 12.56 2.51
C LEU A 32 -3.02 11.91 2.91
N ARG A 33 -2.16 12.64 3.64
CA ARG A 33 -0.87 12.12 4.13
C ARG A 33 -0.07 11.50 2.99
N ASP A 34 0.11 10.16 2.99
CA ASP A 34 0.88 9.44 1.98
C ASP A 34 0.08 9.19 0.68
N MET A 35 -1.23 9.43 0.68
CA MET A 35 -2.06 9.38 -0.52
C MET A 35 -1.94 10.71 -1.27
N ALA A 36 -1.28 10.68 -2.43
CA ALA A 36 -1.33 11.75 -3.42
C ALA A 36 -1.70 11.12 -4.76
N VAL A 37 -3.00 11.16 -5.10
CA VAL A 37 -3.52 10.71 -6.39
C VAL A 37 -4.21 11.89 -7.05
N VAL A 38 -3.44 12.59 -7.89
CA VAL A 38 -3.94 13.62 -8.81
C VAL A 38 -4.69 12.97 -9.97
N ASP A 39 -5.54 13.73 -10.64
CA ASP A 39 -6.33 13.21 -11.76
C ASP A 39 -5.46 12.90 -12.99
N ASP A 40 -4.44 13.73 -13.23
CA ASP A 40 -3.56 13.66 -14.41
C ASP A 40 -2.08 13.51 -13.97
N PRO A 41 -1.67 12.32 -13.50
CA PRO A 41 -0.29 12.10 -13.05
C PRO A 41 0.70 12.08 -14.23
N ALA A 42 1.85 12.71 -14.04
CA ALA A 42 2.92 12.76 -15.03
C ALA A 42 3.61 11.39 -15.20
N LEU A 43 3.85 11.02 -16.46
CA LEU A 43 4.74 9.92 -16.81
C LEU A 43 6.20 10.36 -16.73
N SER A 44 6.72 10.41 -15.51
CA SER A 44 8.08 10.85 -15.14
C SER A 44 8.99 9.70 -14.72
N LEU A 45 10.28 9.98 -14.52
CA LEU A 45 11.21 9.01 -13.91
C LEU A 45 10.77 8.62 -12.50
N ASN A 46 10.22 9.55 -11.73
CA ASN A 46 9.70 9.31 -10.37
C ASN A 46 8.56 8.29 -10.41
N ALA A 47 7.61 8.44 -11.33
CA ALA A 47 6.50 7.48 -11.50
C ALA A 47 6.99 6.07 -11.88
N LEU A 48 8.09 5.98 -12.62
CA LEU A 48 8.68 4.74 -13.11
C LEU A 48 9.69 4.10 -12.14
N GLY A 49 9.87 4.67 -10.95
CA GLY A 49 10.78 4.18 -9.91
C GLY A 49 12.26 4.51 -10.13
N PHE A 50 12.59 5.35 -11.11
CA PHE A 50 13.95 5.79 -11.45
C PHE A 50 14.21 7.27 -11.06
N GLY A 51 13.35 7.83 -10.24
CA GLY A 51 13.46 9.19 -9.72
C GLY A 51 14.48 9.35 -8.61
N ASP A 52 14.37 10.47 -7.90
CA ASP A 52 15.28 10.82 -6.80
C ASP A 52 15.01 10.04 -5.50
N LEU A 53 13.82 9.46 -5.38
CA LEU A 53 13.37 8.73 -4.20
C LEU A 53 13.45 7.20 -4.39
N PRO A 54 13.46 6.40 -3.30
CA PRO A 54 13.38 4.95 -3.39
C PRO A 54 12.15 4.51 -4.20
N SER A 55 12.32 3.47 -5.02
CA SER A 55 11.33 2.94 -5.99
C SER A 55 10.10 2.25 -5.37
N ARG A 56 9.65 2.70 -4.20
CA ARG A 56 8.54 2.11 -3.43
C ARG A 56 7.16 2.34 -4.04
N ASN A 57 7.07 3.27 -4.99
CA ASN A 57 5.87 3.61 -5.74
C ASN A 57 5.78 2.89 -7.09
N ALA A 58 6.80 2.15 -7.52
CA ALA A 58 6.71 1.35 -8.74
C ALA A 58 6.11 -0.04 -8.43
N PRO A 59 5.24 -0.60 -9.30
CA PRO A 59 4.72 -0.03 -10.53
C PRO A 59 3.49 0.88 -10.34
N GLN A 60 3.00 1.10 -9.11
CA GLN A 60 1.79 1.89 -8.83
C GLN A 60 1.72 3.18 -9.64
N ASP A 61 2.65 4.11 -9.43
CA ASP A 61 2.55 5.45 -10.01
C ASP A 61 2.73 5.42 -11.52
N GLY A 62 3.63 4.59 -12.05
CA GLY A 62 3.81 4.40 -13.48
C GLY A 62 2.57 3.82 -14.15
N ALA A 63 1.91 2.84 -13.52
CA ALA A 63 0.68 2.26 -14.04
C ALA A 63 -0.48 3.27 -14.01
N LEU A 64 -0.54 4.11 -12.96
CA LEU A 64 -1.49 5.22 -12.86
C LEU A 64 -1.22 6.27 -13.95
N ALA A 65 0.03 6.70 -14.15
CA ALA A 65 0.42 7.62 -15.22
C ALA A 65 0.07 7.12 -16.63
N LEU A 66 0.23 5.80 -16.90
CA LEU A 66 -0.17 5.20 -18.16
C LEU A 66 -1.69 5.14 -18.37
N LEU A 67 -2.47 5.28 -17.30
CA LEU A 67 -3.93 5.37 -17.33
C LEU A 67 -4.43 6.82 -17.34
N GLY A 68 -3.54 7.82 -17.43
CA GLY A 68 -3.86 9.26 -17.43
C GLY A 68 -4.69 9.78 -18.61
N PHE A 69 -5.26 8.89 -19.44
CA PHE A 69 -6.29 9.24 -20.42
C PHE A 69 -7.70 9.29 -19.80
N VAL A 70 -7.84 8.89 -18.54
CA VAL A 70 -9.01 9.10 -17.68
C VAL A 70 -8.54 9.67 -16.35
N PRO A 71 -9.39 10.40 -15.60
CA PRO A 71 -9.02 10.90 -14.28
C PRO A 71 -8.68 9.73 -13.35
N VAL A 72 -7.40 9.59 -13.02
CA VAL A 72 -6.84 8.38 -12.42
C VAL A 72 -7.32 8.18 -10.98
N SER A 73 -7.71 9.26 -10.32
CA SER A 73 -8.35 9.20 -9.00
C SER A 73 -9.60 8.30 -9.03
N TRP A 74 -10.39 8.28 -10.11
CA TRP A 74 -11.54 7.38 -10.24
C TRP A 74 -11.14 5.93 -10.44
N VAL A 75 -10.04 5.68 -11.14
CA VAL A 75 -9.48 4.33 -11.29
C VAL A 75 -9.13 3.76 -9.91
N VAL A 76 -8.48 4.55 -9.05
CA VAL A 76 -8.13 4.14 -7.68
C VAL A 76 -9.37 3.76 -6.85
N ARG A 77 -10.45 4.52 -6.95
CA ARG A 77 -11.73 4.22 -6.28
C ARG A 77 -12.31 2.88 -6.73
N ILE A 78 -12.34 2.63 -8.04
CA ILE A 78 -12.83 1.37 -8.62
C ILE A 78 -11.95 0.21 -8.15
N LEU A 79 -10.63 0.38 -8.19
CA LEU A 79 -9.68 -0.63 -7.74
C LEU A 79 -9.85 -0.99 -6.27
N LEU A 80 -9.99 0.00 -5.38
CA LEU A 80 -10.27 -0.20 -3.96
C LEU A 80 -11.57 -0.96 -3.74
N PHE A 81 -12.65 -0.51 -4.36
CA PHE A 81 -13.97 -1.13 -4.21
C PHE A 81 -13.99 -2.57 -4.73
N ALA A 82 -13.38 -2.81 -5.91
CA ALA A 82 -13.25 -4.14 -6.49
C ALA A 82 -12.39 -5.07 -5.63
N ALA A 83 -11.28 -4.58 -5.06
CA ALA A 83 -10.44 -5.35 -4.14
C ALA A 83 -11.20 -5.74 -2.88
N GLY A 84 -11.99 -4.82 -2.32
CA GLY A 84 -12.87 -5.08 -1.18
C GLY A 84 -13.92 -6.16 -1.48
N LEU A 85 -14.62 -6.07 -2.61
CA LEU A 85 -15.59 -7.09 -3.04
C LEU A 85 -14.92 -8.46 -3.25
N ALA A 86 -13.75 -8.49 -3.89
CA ALA A 86 -12.99 -9.72 -4.09
C ALA A 86 -12.51 -10.32 -2.77
N GLY A 87 -12.07 -9.48 -1.83
CA GLY A 87 -11.67 -9.88 -0.49
C GLY A 87 -12.81 -10.47 0.33
N ALA A 88 -13.97 -9.83 0.30
CA ALA A 88 -15.18 -10.34 0.93
C ALA A 88 -15.59 -11.68 0.33
N TRP A 89 -15.59 -11.81 -1.01
CA TRP A 89 -15.82 -13.10 -1.67
C TRP A 89 -14.80 -14.16 -1.19
N GLY A 90 -13.51 -13.82 -1.17
CA GLY A 90 -12.46 -14.70 -0.67
C GLY A 90 -12.74 -15.20 0.75
N ALA A 91 -13.10 -14.30 1.66
CA ALA A 91 -13.47 -14.60 3.04
C ALA A 91 -14.68 -15.55 3.14
N MET A 92 -15.70 -15.35 2.31
CA MET A 92 -16.89 -16.23 2.26
C MET A 92 -16.55 -17.69 1.88
N GLN A 93 -15.40 -17.93 1.23
CA GLN A 93 -14.96 -19.27 0.82
C GLN A 93 -14.10 -20.00 1.86
N LEU A 94 -13.73 -19.35 2.97
CA LEU A 94 -12.81 -19.92 3.96
C LEU A 94 -13.50 -20.73 5.06
N GLY A 95 -14.83 -20.73 5.14
CA GLY A 95 -15.57 -21.50 6.14
C GLY A 95 -17.07 -21.23 6.15
N ARG A 96 -17.75 -21.62 7.24
CA ARG A 96 -19.23 -21.56 7.33
C ARG A 96 -19.74 -20.27 7.96
N ALA A 97 -18.97 -19.67 8.87
CA ALA A 97 -19.29 -18.42 9.57
C ALA A 97 -18.90 -17.21 8.70
N GLN A 98 -19.63 -17.03 7.59
CA GLN A 98 -19.25 -16.10 6.52
C GLN A 98 -19.38 -14.62 6.92
N PHE A 99 -20.36 -14.25 7.75
CA PHE A 99 -20.55 -12.85 8.18
C PHE A 99 -19.34 -12.34 8.97
N VAL A 100 -18.87 -13.09 9.97
CA VAL A 100 -17.67 -12.71 10.75
C VAL A 100 -16.41 -12.73 9.89
N ALA A 101 -16.26 -13.72 8.99
CA ALA A 101 -15.11 -13.78 8.09
C ALA A 101 -15.03 -12.54 7.19
N VAL A 102 -16.16 -12.12 6.59
CA VAL A 102 -16.26 -10.90 5.78
C VAL A 102 -16.00 -9.66 6.63
N THR A 103 -16.57 -9.60 7.85
CA THR A 103 -16.37 -8.46 8.76
C THR A 103 -14.89 -8.25 9.06
N ILE A 104 -14.17 -9.30 9.46
CA ILE A 104 -12.75 -9.19 9.79
C ILE A 104 -11.89 -8.95 8.55
N ALA A 105 -12.24 -9.52 7.40
CA ALA A 105 -11.49 -9.30 6.17
C ALA A 105 -11.51 -7.82 5.75
N ILE A 106 -12.64 -7.14 5.92
CA ILE A 106 -12.86 -5.77 5.42
C ILE A 106 -12.66 -4.72 6.51
N TYR A 107 -13.28 -4.92 7.67
CA TYR A 107 -13.45 -3.96 8.74
C TYR A 107 -12.59 -4.35 9.95
N ASN A 108 -11.31 -4.02 9.87
CA ASN A 108 -10.33 -4.28 10.93
C ASN A 108 -9.38 -3.07 11.09
N PRO A 109 -8.72 -2.92 12.26
CA PRO A 109 -7.87 -1.77 12.54
C PRO A 109 -6.73 -1.59 11.54
N PHE A 110 -6.11 -2.67 11.07
CA PHE A 110 -5.05 -2.59 10.06
C PHE A 110 -5.52 -1.87 8.80
N ALA A 111 -6.67 -2.27 8.24
CA ALA A 111 -7.21 -1.65 7.03
C ALA A 111 -7.61 -0.18 7.28
N VAL A 112 -8.25 0.10 8.41
CA VAL A 112 -8.71 1.45 8.79
C VAL A 112 -7.53 2.41 8.98
N GLU A 113 -6.54 2.05 9.79
CA GLU A 113 -5.35 2.89 10.01
C GLU A 113 -4.57 3.12 8.71
N ARG A 114 -4.47 2.10 7.83
CA ARG A 114 -3.80 2.25 6.53
C ARG A 114 -4.59 3.15 5.57
N LEU A 115 -5.92 3.08 5.56
CA LEU A 115 -6.75 4.03 4.81
C LEU A 115 -6.52 5.46 5.32
N LEU A 116 -6.56 5.68 6.64
CA LEU A 116 -6.33 6.99 7.26
C LEU A 116 -4.91 7.52 7.02
N GLN A 117 -3.91 6.65 6.90
CA GLN A 117 -2.56 7.05 6.52
C GLN A 117 -2.41 7.38 5.02
N GLY A 118 -3.35 6.94 4.19
CA GLY A 118 -3.27 7.08 2.73
C GLY A 118 -2.61 5.90 2.00
N HIS A 119 -2.38 4.77 2.67
CA HIS A 119 -1.80 3.55 2.09
C HIS A 119 -2.84 2.68 1.35
N TRP A 120 -3.61 3.29 0.44
CA TRP A 120 -4.76 2.67 -0.22
C TRP A 120 -4.42 1.37 -0.96
N SER A 121 -3.29 1.33 -1.67
CA SER A 121 -2.86 0.15 -2.44
C SER A 121 -2.39 -0.99 -1.53
N LEU A 122 -1.89 -0.68 -0.34
CA LEU A 122 -1.59 -1.68 0.70
C LEU A 122 -2.88 -2.25 1.29
N VAL A 123 -3.91 -1.42 1.47
CA VAL A 123 -5.26 -1.88 1.89
C VAL A 123 -5.84 -2.83 0.84
N MET A 124 -5.73 -2.50 -0.44
CA MET A 124 -6.12 -3.42 -1.53
C MET A 124 -5.38 -4.75 -1.42
N ALA A 125 -4.05 -4.71 -1.24
CA ALA A 125 -3.26 -5.92 -1.11
C ALA A 125 -3.70 -6.77 0.10
N ALA A 126 -3.99 -6.15 1.24
CA ALA A 126 -4.52 -6.80 2.45
C ALA A 126 -5.89 -7.44 2.20
N TRP A 127 -6.83 -6.71 1.60
CA TRP A 127 -8.14 -7.22 1.22
C TRP A 127 -8.06 -8.36 0.19
N LEU A 128 -7.04 -8.40 -0.65
CA LEU A 128 -6.86 -9.47 -1.63
C LEU A 128 -6.28 -10.77 -1.03
N LEU A 129 -5.72 -10.76 0.18
CA LEU A 129 -5.11 -11.98 0.75
C LEU A 129 -6.11 -13.12 0.97
N PRO A 130 -7.32 -12.92 1.52
CA PRO A 130 -8.33 -13.97 1.62
C PRO A 130 -8.69 -14.59 0.26
N VAL A 131 -8.75 -13.79 -0.80
CA VAL A 131 -9.05 -14.33 -2.14
C VAL A 131 -7.90 -15.16 -2.72
N ILE A 132 -6.65 -14.75 -2.47
CA ILE A 132 -5.46 -15.56 -2.81
C ILE A 132 -5.54 -16.95 -2.13
N VAL A 133 -5.96 -17.01 -0.87
CA VAL A 133 -6.14 -18.29 -0.14
C VAL A 133 -7.33 -19.09 -0.66
N ALA A 134 -8.46 -18.43 -0.96
CA ALA A 134 -9.64 -19.07 -1.52
C ALA A 134 -9.34 -19.73 -2.88
N LEU A 135 -8.52 -19.08 -3.70
CA LEU A 135 -8.12 -19.53 -5.04
C LEU A 135 -6.98 -20.56 -5.07
N ARG A 136 -6.55 -21.12 -3.92
CA ARG A 136 -5.47 -22.13 -3.84
C ARG A 136 -5.65 -23.36 -4.75
N LYS A 137 -6.89 -23.69 -5.13
CA LYS A 137 -7.22 -24.78 -6.07
C LYS A 137 -7.24 -24.33 -7.54
N HIS A 138 -7.15 -23.03 -7.82
CA HIS A 138 -7.18 -22.39 -9.13
C HIS A 138 -5.92 -21.52 -9.34
N PRO A 139 -4.74 -22.13 -9.55
CA PRO A 139 -3.46 -21.41 -9.52
C PRO A 139 -3.36 -20.20 -10.46
N ARG A 140 -4.02 -20.24 -11.63
CA ARG A 140 -4.02 -19.10 -12.57
C ARG A 140 -4.75 -17.89 -11.98
N ALA A 141 -5.96 -18.10 -11.45
CA ALA A 141 -6.73 -17.03 -10.80
C ALA A 141 -6.03 -16.54 -9.53
N GLN A 142 -5.40 -17.44 -8.77
CA GLN A 142 -4.59 -17.08 -7.61
C GLN A 142 -3.42 -16.15 -8.00
N ILE A 143 -2.72 -16.45 -9.10
CA ILE A 143 -1.63 -15.60 -9.62
C ILE A 143 -2.16 -14.23 -10.05
N VAL A 144 -3.35 -14.16 -10.66
CA VAL A 144 -3.97 -12.86 -11.00
C VAL A 144 -4.25 -12.04 -9.74
N ALA A 145 -4.84 -12.63 -8.70
CA ALA A 145 -5.08 -11.93 -7.43
C ALA A 145 -3.77 -11.48 -6.75
N MET A 146 -2.73 -12.32 -6.79
CA MET A 146 -1.38 -11.98 -6.29
C MET A 146 -0.75 -10.83 -7.09
N TRP A 147 -0.93 -10.82 -8.41
CA TRP A 147 -0.45 -9.75 -9.28
C TRP A 147 -1.16 -8.42 -8.99
N VAL A 148 -2.49 -8.40 -8.83
CA VAL A 148 -3.20 -7.16 -8.45
C VAL A 148 -2.69 -6.64 -7.09
N ALA A 149 -2.44 -7.54 -6.14
CA ALA A 149 -1.87 -7.18 -4.84
C ALA A 149 -0.40 -6.71 -4.90
N SER A 150 0.28 -6.88 -6.04
CA SER A 150 1.68 -6.49 -6.25
C SER A 150 1.90 -5.05 -6.69
N LEU A 151 0.85 -4.22 -6.66
CA LEU A 151 0.91 -2.81 -7.03
C LEU A 151 1.94 -2.02 -6.20
N THR A 152 2.21 -2.46 -4.96
CA THR A 152 3.29 -1.95 -4.12
C THR A 152 4.29 -3.06 -3.77
N PRO A 153 5.55 -2.73 -3.47
CA PRO A 153 6.55 -3.75 -3.12
C PRO A 153 6.18 -4.58 -1.89
N THR A 154 5.66 -3.95 -0.82
CA THR A 154 5.20 -4.69 0.37
C THR A 154 4.05 -5.64 0.02
N GLY A 155 3.05 -5.15 -0.73
CA GLY A 155 1.94 -5.98 -1.21
C GLY A 155 2.45 -7.15 -2.06
N ALA A 156 3.40 -6.91 -2.95
CA ALA A 156 3.99 -7.92 -3.84
C ALA A 156 4.68 -9.04 -3.06
N VAL A 157 5.46 -8.70 -2.02
CA VAL A 157 6.15 -9.70 -1.19
C VAL A 157 5.15 -10.49 -0.35
N ILE A 158 4.25 -9.81 0.36
CA ILE A 158 3.29 -10.48 1.25
C ILE A 158 2.32 -11.37 0.45
N ALA A 159 1.79 -10.87 -0.66
CA ALA A 159 0.92 -11.66 -1.53
C ALA A 159 1.65 -12.88 -2.10
N ALA A 160 2.91 -12.75 -2.50
CA ALA A 160 3.73 -13.86 -2.97
C ALA A 160 3.94 -14.92 -1.88
N VAL A 161 4.27 -14.51 -0.64
CA VAL A 161 4.45 -15.43 0.48
C VAL A 161 3.15 -16.20 0.80
N VAL A 162 2.02 -15.50 0.88
CA VAL A 162 0.70 -16.11 1.12
C VAL A 162 0.30 -17.05 -0.03
N ALA A 163 0.52 -16.63 -1.28
CA ALA A 163 0.27 -17.46 -2.45
C ALA A 163 1.15 -18.71 -2.44
N MET A 164 2.45 -18.59 -2.16
CA MET A 164 3.39 -19.72 -2.12
C MET A 164 3.07 -20.72 -1.00
N ALA A 165 2.65 -20.23 0.17
CA ALA A 165 2.23 -21.07 1.29
C ALA A 165 1.01 -21.95 0.97
N THR A 166 0.15 -21.49 0.05
CA THR A 166 -1.13 -22.14 -0.26
C THR A 166 -1.20 -22.75 -1.67
N SER A 167 -0.32 -22.36 -2.58
CA SER A 167 -0.37 -22.71 -4.00
C SER A 167 -0.06 -24.19 -4.25
N ARG A 168 -0.83 -24.78 -5.18
CA ARG A 168 -0.55 -26.11 -5.75
C ARG A 168 0.48 -26.10 -6.88
N ARG A 169 0.83 -24.94 -7.44
CA ARG A 169 1.82 -24.78 -8.50
C ARG A 169 2.89 -23.79 -8.07
N ARG A 170 3.64 -24.16 -7.04
CA ARG A 170 4.66 -23.32 -6.38
C ARG A 170 5.65 -22.71 -7.36
N LEU A 171 6.22 -23.49 -8.29
CA LEU A 171 7.17 -22.94 -9.26
C LEU A 171 6.54 -21.87 -10.16
N LEU A 172 5.34 -22.10 -10.69
CA LEU A 172 4.64 -21.11 -11.51
C LEU A 172 4.30 -19.85 -10.70
N THR A 173 3.86 -20.03 -9.45
CA THR A 173 3.54 -18.91 -8.55
C THR A 173 4.79 -18.10 -8.24
N LEU A 174 5.92 -18.76 -7.95
CA LEU A 174 7.20 -18.12 -7.69
C LEU A 174 7.69 -17.33 -8.91
N ILE A 175 7.62 -17.91 -10.12
CA ILE A 175 8.03 -17.21 -11.34
C ILE A 175 7.22 -15.92 -11.51
N PHE A 176 5.89 -16.00 -11.44
CA PHE A 176 5.05 -14.81 -11.61
C PHE A 176 5.21 -13.80 -10.45
N ALA A 177 5.49 -14.26 -9.23
CA ALA A 177 5.83 -13.39 -8.12
C ALA A 177 7.11 -12.60 -8.41
N LEU A 178 8.21 -13.28 -8.76
CA LEU A 178 9.48 -12.63 -9.07
C LEU A 178 9.37 -11.67 -10.27
N LEU A 179 8.62 -12.06 -11.32
CA LEU A 179 8.36 -11.19 -12.46
C LEU A 179 7.56 -9.94 -12.06
N SER A 180 6.61 -10.06 -11.14
CA SER A 180 5.85 -8.91 -10.63
C SER A 180 6.70 -7.93 -9.81
N TRP A 181 7.87 -8.36 -9.32
CA TRP A 181 8.76 -7.52 -8.51
C TRP A 181 9.69 -6.64 -9.34
N LEU A 182 9.90 -6.99 -10.61
CA LEU A 182 10.88 -6.30 -11.47
C LEU A 182 10.73 -4.76 -11.51
N PRO A 183 9.52 -4.17 -11.56
CA PRO A 183 9.37 -2.71 -11.65
C PRO A 183 9.98 -1.94 -10.49
N TRP A 184 9.97 -2.49 -9.27
CA TRP A 184 10.56 -1.83 -8.10
C TRP A 184 11.95 -2.39 -7.77
N LEU A 185 12.17 -3.69 -8.02
CA LEU A 185 13.42 -4.36 -7.67
C LEU A 185 14.58 -3.89 -8.56
N VAL A 186 14.36 -3.76 -9.88
CA VAL A 186 15.42 -3.34 -10.79
C VAL A 186 15.93 -1.93 -10.46
N PRO A 187 15.08 -0.90 -10.29
CA PRO A 187 15.57 0.40 -9.86
C PRO A 187 16.22 0.38 -8.48
N ALA A 188 15.67 -0.37 -7.51
CA ALA A 188 16.23 -0.47 -6.15
C ALA A 188 17.64 -1.09 -6.13
N LEU A 189 17.95 -2.00 -7.05
CA LEU A 189 19.28 -2.59 -7.18
C LEU A 189 20.29 -1.64 -7.85
N LEU A 190 19.82 -0.73 -8.70
CA LEU A 190 20.65 0.24 -9.42
C LEU A 190 20.95 1.49 -8.57
N ALA A 191 20.03 1.86 -7.68
CA ALA A 191 20.18 2.94 -6.72
C ALA A 191 19.71 2.48 -5.34
N PRO A 192 20.59 1.79 -4.58
CA PRO A 192 20.25 1.31 -3.24
C PRO A 192 19.83 2.48 -2.34
N PRO A 193 18.64 2.41 -1.71
CA PRO A 193 18.20 3.49 -0.83
C PRO A 193 19.04 3.52 0.44
N THR A 194 19.41 4.72 0.89
CA THR A 194 19.89 4.94 2.25
C THR A 194 18.66 5.11 3.15
N SER A 195 18.35 4.10 3.98
CA SER A 195 17.25 4.19 4.94
C SER A 195 17.77 4.43 6.35
N GLY A 196 17.27 5.49 7.00
CA GLY A 196 17.49 5.78 8.43
C GLY A 196 16.21 5.66 9.25
N GLY A 197 16.35 5.77 10.58
CA GLY A 197 15.25 5.95 11.56
C GLY A 197 14.18 4.85 11.61
N ALA A 198 14.58 3.59 11.52
CA ALA A 198 13.68 2.44 11.64
C ALA A 198 12.77 2.46 12.89
N LEU A 199 13.26 3.03 14.01
CA LEU A 199 12.51 3.09 15.26
C LEU A 199 11.38 4.12 15.24
N ALA A 200 11.47 5.17 14.42
CA ALA A 200 10.37 6.13 14.23
C ALA A 200 9.12 5.47 13.60
N PHE A 201 9.33 4.34 12.93
CA PHE A 201 8.28 3.57 12.24
C PHE A 201 7.94 2.26 12.93
N ALA A 202 8.42 2.07 14.17
CA ALA A 202 8.10 0.88 14.96
C ALA A 202 6.61 0.81 15.28
N ILE A 203 6.14 -0.41 15.58
CA ILE A 203 4.77 -0.63 16.03
C ILE A 203 4.49 0.19 17.29
N ARG A 204 3.45 1.02 17.23
CA ARG A 204 3.04 1.86 18.36
C ARG A 204 2.15 1.06 19.31
N ALA A 205 2.29 1.30 20.61
CA ALA A 205 1.31 0.83 21.58
C ALA A 205 0.09 1.77 21.61
N GLU A 206 -1.11 1.19 21.58
CA GLU A 206 -2.36 1.90 21.80
C GLU A 206 -2.75 1.91 23.28
N ALA A 207 -3.61 2.87 23.63
CA ALA A 207 -4.10 3.06 24.99
C ALA A 207 -4.62 1.74 25.60
N GLN A 208 -4.18 1.47 26.83
CA GLN A 208 -4.63 0.35 27.68
C GLN A 208 -4.32 -1.07 27.14
N ALA A 209 -3.64 -1.21 26.00
CA ALA A 209 -3.35 -2.50 25.37
C ALA A 209 -1.88 -2.92 25.39
N GLY A 210 -0.97 -1.94 25.50
CA GLY A 210 0.47 -2.17 25.27
C GLY A 210 0.76 -2.66 23.85
N THR A 211 2.04 -2.87 23.53
CA THR A 211 2.46 -3.23 22.15
C THR A 211 1.90 -4.58 21.69
N VAL A 212 1.90 -5.58 22.58
CA VAL A 212 1.39 -6.93 22.26
C VAL A 212 -0.12 -6.91 22.03
N GLY A 213 -0.89 -6.29 22.93
CA GLY A 213 -2.33 -6.18 22.78
C GLY A 213 -2.74 -5.42 21.52
N THR A 214 -1.98 -4.38 21.18
CA THR A 214 -2.15 -3.61 19.94
C THR A 214 -1.94 -4.49 18.71
N ALA A 215 -0.86 -5.27 18.67
CA ALA A 215 -0.60 -6.21 17.60
C ALA A 215 -1.72 -7.25 17.45
N LEU A 216 -2.19 -7.83 18.56
CA LEU A 216 -3.32 -8.77 18.58
C LEU A 216 -4.63 -8.12 18.09
N GLY A 217 -4.80 -6.81 18.30
CA GLY A 217 -5.89 -6.03 17.73
C GLY A 217 -5.70 -5.66 16.25
N LEU A 218 -4.59 -6.05 15.61
CA LEU A 218 -4.19 -5.65 14.25
C LEU A 218 -3.95 -4.13 14.08
N GLY A 219 -3.78 -3.38 15.16
CA GLY A 219 -3.51 -1.93 15.12
C GLY A 219 -2.02 -1.59 15.21
N GLY A 220 -1.74 -0.35 15.58
CA GLY A 220 -0.39 0.09 15.98
C GLY A 220 0.40 0.78 14.88
N ILE A 221 -0.27 1.52 14.00
CA ILE A 221 0.41 2.48 13.14
C ILE A 221 1.30 3.44 13.94
N TRP A 222 2.45 3.80 13.39
CA TRP A 222 3.36 4.75 14.03
C TRP A 222 2.75 6.17 14.13
N ASN A 223 2.00 6.59 13.11
CA ASN A 223 1.41 7.93 13.05
C ASN A 223 0.13 8.04 13.92
N VAL A 224 0.19 8.80 15.01
CA VAL A 224 -0.95 9.00 15.92
C VAL A 224 -2.18 9.58 15.22
N ALA A 225 -1.98 10.46 14.25
CA ALA A 225 -3.08 11.12 13.55
C ALA A 225 -3.88 10.16 12.64
N ALA A 226 -3.36 8.96 12.36
CA ALA A 226 -4.04 7.92 11.59
C ALA A 226 -4.70 6.84 12.46
N VAL A 227 -4.76 7.02 13.77
CA VAL A 227 -5.45 6.10 14.69
C VAL A 227 -6.86 6.61 15.02
N PRO A 228 -7.89 5.76 14.90
CA PRO A 228 -9.24 6.13 15.31
C PRO A 228 -9.32 6.56 16.78
N ALA A 229 -10.12 7.57 17.08
CA ALA A 229 -10.28 8.11 18.42
C ALA A 229 -10.74 7.06 19.45
N SER A 230 -11.58 6.11 19.04
CA SER A 230 -12.03 5.00 19.88
C SER A 230 -10.88 4.13 20.39
N ARG A 231 -9.85 3.91 19.58
CA ARG A 231 -8.69 3.09 19.97
C ARG A 231 -7.83 3.79 21.00
N GLU A 232 -7.67 5.10 20.88
CA GLU A 232 -7.07 5.94 21.93
C GLU A 232 -7.92 6.00 23.21
N ALA A 233 -9.23 5.75 23.11
CA ALA A 233 -10.11 5.59 24.26
C ALA A 233 -10.08 4.19 24.91
N GLY A 234 -9.27 3.26 24.39
CA GLY A 234 -9.11 1.90 24.94
C GLY A 234 -9.94 0.82 24.22
N PHE A 235 -10.56 1.11 23.08
CA PHE A 235 -11.38 0.13 22.36
C PHE A 235 -10.54 -1.00 21.74
N THR A 236 -9.21 -0.88 21.76
CA THR A 236 -8.26 -1.97 21.48
C THR A 236 -8.52 -3.22 22.31
N LEU A 237 -9.06 -3.09 23.54
CA LEU A 237 -9.44 -4.24 24.37
C LEU A 237 -10.45 -5.17 23.66
N PHE A 238 -11.38 -4.63 22.86
CA PHE A 238 -12.31 -5.45 22.08
C PHE A 238 -11.60 -6.25 20.99
N GLY A 239 -10.51 -5.72 20.42
CA GLY A 239 -9.65 -6.45 19.48
C GLY A 239 -8.89 -7.60 20.14
N ILE A 240 -8.40 -7.40 21.37
CA ILE A 240 -7.77 -8.47 22.17
C ILE A 240 -8.77 -9.57 22.50
N LEU A 241 -9.97 -9.19 22.96
CA LEU A 241 -11.07 -10.12 23.22
C LEU A 241 -11.48 -10.86 21.94
N LEU A 242 -11.57 -10.16 20.81
CA LEU A 242 -11.83 -10.76 19.51
C LEU A 242 -10.79 -11.83 19.19
N PHE A 243 -9.50 -11.51 19.32
CA PHE A 243 -8.43 -12.49 19.09
C PHE A 243 -8.61 -13.75 19.95
N GLY A 244 -8.93 -13.59 21.25
CA GLY A 244 -9.24 -14.71 22.14
C GLY A 244 -10.40 -15.57 21.63
N VAL A 245 -11.48 -14.97 21.12
CA VAL A 245 -12.60 -15.69 20.51
C VAL A 245 -12.17 -16.39 19.21
N LEU A 246 -11.34 -15.75 18.37
CA LEU A 246 -10.86 -16.35 17.12
C LEU A 246 -10.06 -17.63 17.33
N LEU A 247 -9.31 -17.74 18.43
CA LEU A 247 -8.58 -18.97 18.77
C LEU A 247 -9.51 -20.19 18.90
N LEU A 248 -10.79 -20.01 19.24
CA LEU A 248 -11.77 -21.10 19.27
C LEU A 248 -12.08 -21.66 17.87
N GLY A 249 -11.82 -20.88 16.82
CA GLY A 249 -11.93 -21.27 15.41
C GLY A 249 -10.62 -21.80 14.80
N VAL A 250 -9.54 -21.94 15.58
CA VAL A 250 -8.19 -22.29 15.08
C VAL A 250 -8.16 -23.58 14.24
N ARG A 251 -9.03 -24.55 14.53
CA ARG A 251 -9.12 -25.82 13.79
C ARG A 251 -9.53 -25.64 12.33
N ASN A 252 -10.18 -24.53 11.97
CA ASN A 252 -10.51 -24.20 10.58
C ASN A 252 -9.34 -23.50 9.84
N CYS A 253 -8.34 -23.00 10.58
CA CYS A 253 -7.21 -22.32 10.01
C CYS A 253 -6.12 -23.33 9.59
N PRO A 254 -5.74 -23.37 8.30
CA PRO A 254 -4.60 -24.17 7.86
C PRO A 254 -3.31 -23.75 8.56
N TRP A 255 -2.48 -24.73 8.93
CA TRP A 255 -1.21 -24.46 9.62
C TRP A 255 -0.31 -23.44 8.90
N PRO A 256 -0.19 -23.40 7.54
CA PRO A 256 0.70 -22.45 6.90
C PRO A 256 0.28 -21.00 7.18
N LEU A 257 -1.03 -20.73 7.31
CA LEU A 257 -1.51 -19.39 7.64
C LEU A 257 -1.21 -19.03 9.09
N LEU A 258 -1.28 -20.00 10.02
CA LEU A 258 -0.88 -19.78 11.41
C LEU A 258 0.62 -19.46 11.51
N ALA A 259 1.46 -20.17 10.77
CA ALA A 259 2.89 -19.89 10.73
C ALA A 259 3.18 -18.48 10.16
N LEU A 260 2.48 -18.08 9.10
CA LEU A 260 2.60 -16.72 8.56
C LEU A 260 2.12 -15.66 9.56
N ALA A 261 1.03 -15.92 10.29
CA ALA A 261 0.57 -15.02 11.35
C ALA A 261 1.62 -14.86 12.45
N LEU A 262 2.24 -15.96 12.91
CA LEU A 262 3.32 -15.92 13.89
C LEU A 262 4.54 -15.13 13.38
N VAL A 263 4.92 -15.30 12.11
CA VAL A 263 5.98 -14.51 11.47
C VAL A 263 5.60 -13.03 11.41
N GLY A 264 4.35 -12.70 11.09
CA GLY A 264 3.84 -11.33 11.09
C GLY A 264 3.89 -10.67 12.48
N PHE A 265 3.50 -11.41 13.52
CA PHE A 265 3.61 -10.94 14.91
C PHE A 265 5.06 -10.78 15.35
N ALA A 266 5.91 -11.76 15.08
CA ALA A 266 7.33 -11.68 15.44
C ALA A 266 8.04 -10.52 14.73
N GLY A 267 7.75 -10.32 13.44
CA GLY A 267 8.35 -9.24 12.66
C GLY A 267 7.88 -7.84 13.10
N SER A 268 6.59 -7.67 13.38
CA SER A 268 6.06 -6.40 13.88
C SER A 268 6.59 -6.07 15.27
N LEU A 269 6.50 -7.02 16.21
CA LEU A 269 7.00 -6.86 17.58
C LEU A 269 8.53 -6.79 17.65
N GLY A 270 9.25 -7.29 16.65
CA GLY A 270 10.72 -7.27 16.63
C GLY A 270 11.31 -5.86 16.75
N SER A 271 10.65 -4.86 16.14
CA SER A 271 11.04 -3.45 16.28
C SER A 271 10.97 -2.91 17.71
N TRP A 272 10.09 -3.48 18.54
CA TRP A 272 9.92 -3.11 19.95
C TRP A 272 10.74 -3.99 20.89
N LEU A 273 10.82 -5.30 20.62
CA LEU A 273 11.54 -6.28 21.44
C LEU A 273 13.06 -6.18 21.30
N LEU A 274 13.55 -5.92 20.09
CA LEU A 274 14.97 -5.93 19.74
C LEU A 274 15.31 -4.71 18.85
N PRO A 275 15.12 -3.48 19.37
CA PRO A 275 15.18 -2.25 18.57
C PRO A 275 16.53 -2.05 17.86
N GLU A 276 17.65 -2.35 18.54
CA GLU A 276 18.99 -2.23 17.96
C GLU A 276 19.23 -3.21 16.80
N ILE A 277 18.80 -4.47 16.97
CA ILE A 277 18.93 -5.50 15.93
C ILE A 277 18.02 -5.14 14.75
N PHE A 278 16.81 -4.66 15.02
CA PHE A 278 15.88 -4.23 13.99
C PHE A 278 16.44 -3.04 13.18
N SER A 279 16.94 -2.02 13.87
CA SER A 279 17.56 -0.86 13.23
C SER A 279 18.76 -1.26 12.40
N TRP A 280 19.66 -2.10 12.94
CA TRP A 280 20.80 -2.65 12.19
C TRP A 280 20.33 -3.42 10.94
N THR A 281 19.31 -4.26 11.09
CA THR A 281 18.78 -5.05 9.97
C THR A 281 18.25 -4.15 8.86
N VAL A 282 17.45 -3.14 9.21
CA VAL A 282 16.89 -2.18 8.24
C VAL A 282 17.99 -1.39 7.53
N SER A 283 19.03 -0.97 8.26
CA SER A 283 20.11 -0.15 7.70
C SER A 283 21.11 -0.93 6.85
N TYR A 284 21.37 -2.20 7.16
CA TYR A 284 22.48 -2.96 6.55
C TYR A 284 22.06 -4.17 5.72
N VAL A 285 20.86 -4.72 5.92
CA VAL A 285 20.41 -5.89 5.12
C VAL A 285 19.67 -5.38 3.87
N PRO A 286 20.17 -5.69 2.66
CA PRO A 286 19.52 -5.26 1.43
C PRO A 286 18.06 -5.71 1.37
N GLY A 287 17.16 -4.76 1.10
CA GLY A 287 15.71 -4.99 1.02
C GLY A 287 14.99 -5.02 2.36
N ALA A 288 15.67 -5.08 3.51
CA ALA A 288 15.03 -5.05 4.82
C ALA A 288 14.36 -3.70 5.13
N ALA A 289 14.85 -2.61 4.53
CA ALA A 289 14.23 -1.28 4.59
C ALA A 289 12.77 -1.25 4.12
N LEU A 290 12.35 -2.20 3.27
CA LEU A 290 10.95 -2.36 2.89
C LEU A 290 10.03 -2.62 4.10
N PHE A 291 10.59 -3.22 5.14
CA PHE A 291 9.89 -3.59 6.37
C PHE A 291 10.24 -2.67 7.55
N ARG A 292 10.79 -1.48 7.29
CA ARG A 292 11.03 -0.46 8.33
C ARG A 292 9.75 -0.15 9.12
N ASP A 293 8.61 -0.11 8.40
CA ASP A 293 7.26 -0.02 8.97
C ASP A 293 6.82 -1.41 9.45
N SER A 294 7.32 -1.81 10.62
CA SER A 294 7.21 -3.20 11.11
C SER A 294 5.76 -3.69 11.24
N GLN A 295 4.84 -2.82 11.62
CA GLN A 295 3.39 -3.06 11.70
C GLN A 295 2.76 -3.45 10.36
N LYS A 296 3.39 -3.18 9.21
CA LYS A 296 2.92 -3.71 7.91
C LYS A 296 2.94 -5.24 7.89
N LEU A 297 3.83 -5.87 8.66
CA LEU A 297 3.94 -7.33 8.73
C LEU A 297 2.73 -7.99 9.41
N LEU A 298 1.91 -7.25 10.17
CA LEU A 298 0.63 -7.75 10.70
C LEU A 298 -0.34 -8.17 9.58
N MET A 299 -0.14 -7.67 8.36
CA MET A 299 -0.88 -8.10 7.18
C MET A 299 -0.79 -9.61 6.93
N LEU A 300 0.32 -10.27 7.34
CA LEU A 300 0.47 -11.72 7.25
C LEU A 300 -0.48 -12.50 8.17
N ALA A 301 -0.99 -11.86 9.23
CA ALA A 301 -1.95 -12.48 10.16
C ALA A 301 -3.39 -12.44 9.64
N ILE A 302 -3.74 -11.52 8.73
CA ILE A 302 -5.10 -11.30 8.25
C ILE A 302 -5.75 -12.60 7.70
N PRO A 303 -5.08 -13.40 6.83
CA PRO A 303 -5.69 -14.62 6.32
C PRO A 303 -5.98 -15.65 7.41
N ALA A 304 -5.14 -15.72 8.44
CA ALA A 304 -5.36 -16.61 9.58
C ALA A 304 -6.56 -16.13 10.41
N TYR A 305 -6.67 -14.83 10.67
CA TYR A 305 -7.82 -14.24 11.38
C TYR A 305 -9.14 -14.54 10.66
N VAL A 306 -9.18 -14.34 9.35
CA VAL A 306 -10.36 -14.63 8.52
C VAL A 306 -10.67 -16.14 8.51
N ALA A 307 -9.66 -17.01 8.39
CA ALA A 307 -9.86 -18.45 8.41
C ALA A 307 -10.34 -18.96 9.78
N MET A 308 -9.80 -18.42 10.87
CA MET A 308 -10.25 -18.73 12.23
C MET A 308 -11.70 -18.29 12.45
N ALA A 309 -12.02 -17.04 12.06
CA ALA A 309 -13.37 -16.51 12.13
C ALA A 309 -14.38 -17.36 11.37
N ALA A 310 -14.04 -17.77 10.14
CA ALA A 310 -14.91 -18.59 9.31
C ALA A 310 -15.20 -19.98 9.90
N GLY A 311 -14.39 -20.42 10.87
CA GLY A 311 -14.55 -21.67 11.62
C GLY A 311 -15.39 -21.56 12.90
N LEU A 312 -15.78 -20.36 13.31
CA LEU A 312 -16.59 -20.16 14.51
C LEU A 312 -17.96 -20.81 14.38
N LYS A 313 -18.54 -21.13 15.54
CA LYS A 313 -19.89 -21.67 15.67
C LYS A 313 -20.78 -20.66 16.36
N LYS A 314 -22.10 -20.79 16.21
CA LYS A 314 -23.05 -20.01 17.02
C LYS A 314 -22.94 -20.39 18.51
N PRO A 315 -23.07 -19.42 19.43
CA PRO A 315 -23.30 -17.98 19.20
C PRO A 315 -22.03 -17.15 18.95
N LEU A 316 -20.84 -17.75 19.08
CA LEU A 316 -19.54 -17.07 19.03
C LEU A 316 -19.28 -16.30 17.72
N GLU A 317 -19.80 -16.76 16.59
CA GLU A 317 -19.68 -16.02 15.31
C GLU A 317 -20.27 -14.59 15.42
N TRP A 318 -21.38 -14.42 16.15
CA TRP A 318 -22.03 -13.11 16.31
C TRP A 318 -21.34 -12.26 17.37
N VAL A 319 -20.83 -12.90 18.44
CA VAL A 319 -19.96 -12.22 19.41
C VAL A 319 -18.73 -11.65 18.71
N ALA A 320 -18.11 -12.43 17.82
CA ALA A 320 -16.95 -11.97 17.06
C ALA A 320 -17.30 -10.84 16.07
N VAL A 321 -18.48 -10.86 15.43
CA VAL A 321 -18.95 -9.69 14.63
C VAL A 321 -19.07 -8.45 15.51
N ALA A 322 -19.72 -8.57 16.66
CA ALA A 322 -19.90 -7.44 17.59
C ALA A 322 -18.55 -6.88 18.06
N LEU A 323 -17.61 -7.75 18.49
CA LEU A 323 -16.27 -7.34 18.90
C LEU A 323 -15.47 -6.71 17.75
N ALA A 324 -15.61 -7.22 16.53
CA ALA A 324 -14.94 -6.67 15.36
C ALA A 324 -15.40 -5.25 15.02
N LEU A 325 -16.68 -4.94 15.22
CA LEU A 325 -17.23 -3.60 15.04
C LEU A 325 -16.89 -2.69 16.24
N LEU A 326 -17.01 -3.22 17.46
CA LEU A 326 -16.74 -2.49 18.70
C LEU A 326 -15.27 -2.13 18.89
N GLN A 327 -14.32 -2.74 18.20
CA GLN A 327 -12.92 -2.34 18.35
C GLN A 327 -12.58 -1.03 17.61
N ILE A 328 -13.44 -0.56 16.69
CA ILE A 328 -13.30 0.65 15.86
C ILE A 328 -14.67 1.20 15.40
N PRO A 329 -15.63 1.49 16.30
CA PRO A 329 -17.01 1.85 15.92
C PRO A 329 -17.11 3.21 15.21
N ASP A 330 -16.15 4.09 15.43
CA ASP A 330 -16.02 5.43 14.87
C ASP A 330 -15.38 5.43 13.48
N ALA A 331 -14.87 4.29 12.97
CA ALA A 331 -14.20 4.23 11.68
C ALA A 331 -14.96 4.91 10.54
N PRO A 332 -16.30 4.76 10.37
CA PRO A 332 -17.01 5.41 9.27
C PRO A 332 -16.96 6.94 9.34
N ARG A 333 -16.93 7.50 10.55
CA ARG A 333 -16.80 8.94 10.78
C ARG A 333 -15.36 9.40 10.53
N GLU A 334 -14.39 8.66 11.07
CA GLU A 334 -12.96 8.97 10.90
C GLU A 334 -12.56 8.98 9.42
N MET A 335 -13.18 8.14 8.58
CA MET A 335 -12.93 8.13 7.14
C MET A 335 -13.28 9.45 6.45
N SER A 336 -14.08 10.35 7.04
CA SER A 336 -14.43 11.65 6.42
C SER A 336 -13.22 12.45 5.92
N VAL A 337 -12.04 12.30 6.52
CA VAL A 337 -10.79 12.94 6.07
C VAL A 337 -10.31 12.47 4.68
N LEU A 338 -10.81 11.34 4.19
CA LEU A 338 -10.59 10.86 2.82
C LEU A 338 -11.41 11.62 1.77
N GLN A 339 -12.22 12.59 2.19
CA GLN A 339 -12.97 13.41 1.25
C GLN A 339 -12.01 14.04 0.23
N PRO A 340 -12.24 13.82 -1.07
CA PRO A 340 -11.40 14.31 -2.13
C PRO A 340 -11.32 15.83 -2.16
N VAL A 341 -10.17 16.35 -2.61
CA VAL A 341 -9.86 17.78 -2.67
C VAL A 341 -9.94 18.25 -4.12
N GLN A 342 -10.40 19.49 -4.32
CA GLN A 342 -10.50 20.11 -5.64
C GLN A 342 -9.35 21.09 -5.85
N GLY A 343 -8.66 21.02 -6.99
CA GLY A 343 -7.78 22.09 -7.46
C GLY A 343 -6.43 22.28 -6.74
N GLN A 344 -6.07 21.46 -5.74
CA GLN A 344 -4.77 21.60 -5.05
C GLN A 344 -3.59 20.92 -5.78
N GLY A 345 -3.83 19.94 -6.66
CA GLY A 345 -2.79 19.27 -7.46
C GLY A 345 -2.69 19.73 -8.90
N HIS A 346 -3.56 20.65 -9.34
CA HIS A 346 -3.75 20.95 -10.75
C HIS A 346 -3.28 22.37 -11.08
N ASP A 347 -2.00 22.51 -11.41
CA ASP A 347 -1.47 23.71 -12.04
C ASP A 347 -1.18 23.39 -13.52
N ALA A 348 -2.24 23.45 -14.33
CA ALA A 348 -2.16 23.10 -15.75
C ALA A 348 -1.16 23.99 -16.50
N GLU A 349 -1.07 25.27 -16.13
CA GLU A 349 -0.11 26.21 -16.72
C GLU A 349 1.32 25.78 -16.42
N LEU A 350 1.61 25.38 -15.17
CA LEU A 350 2.92 24.87 -14.81
C LEU A 350 3.24 23.51 -15.47
N VAL A 351 2.25 22.62 -15.62
CA VAL A 351 2.43 21.34 -16.32
C VAL A 351 2.77 21.57 -17.79
N ASP A 352 2.04 22.46 -18.46
CA ASP A 352 2.26 22.82 -19.87
C ASP A 352 3.61 23.50 -20.06
N LEU A 353 3.97 24.45 -19.17
CA LEU A 353 5.27 25.10 -19.15
C LEU A 353 6.40 24.08 -18.96
N ALA A 354 6.26 23.16 -18.00
CA ALA A 354 7.27 22.14 -17.76
C ALA A 354 7.49 21.27 -18.99
N GLY A 355 6.44 20.95 -19.75
CA GLY A 355 6.54 20.21 -21.01
C GLY A 355 7.20 18.83 -20.84
N GLY A 356 7.04 18.20 -19.67
CA GLY A 356 7.68 16.94 -19.30
C GLY A 356 9.18 17.04 -18.96
N ARG A 357 9.74 18.25 -18.85
CA ARG A 357 11.06 18.50 -18.28
C ARG A 357 11.03 18.34 -16.77
N ASP A 358 12.21 18.10 -16.19
CA ASP A 358 12.32 18.03 -14.73
C ASP A 358 12.24 19.43 -14.12
N VAL A 359 11.42 19.54 -13.08
CA VAL A 359 11.11 20.80 -12.39
C VAL A 359 11.78 20.79 -11.03
N PHE A 360 12.56 21.82 -10.72
CA PHE A 360 13.12 22.05 -9.40
C PHE A 360 12.42 23.23 -8.75
N ILE A 361 11.67 22.96 -7.67
CA ILE A 361 11.02 24.00 -6.88
C ILE A 361 11.89 24.27 -5.66
N VAL A 362 12.42 25.48 -5.58
CA VAL A 362 13.35 25.91 -4.54
C VAL A 362 12.65 25.86 -3.19
N GLU A 363 13.28 25.18 -2.23
CA GLU A 363 12.78 25.04 -0.85
C GLU A 363 11.39 24.39 -0.74
N ALA A 364 10.92 23.71 -1.79
CA ALA A 364 9.64 23.00 -1.74
C ALA A 364 9.66 21.91 -0.64
N PRO A 365 8.70 21.93 0.29
CA PRO A 365 8.60 20.89 1.29
C PRO A 365 8.07 19.60 0.65
N THR A 366 8.45 18.44 1.22
CA THR A 366 7.90 17.15 0.77
C THR A 366 6.42 16.99 1.14
N LEU A 367 5.99 17.65 2.23
CA LEU A 367 4.62 17.68 2.71
C LEU A 367 4.10 19.12 2.71
N ILE A 368 2.90 19.32 2.19
CA ILE A 368 2.14 20.58 2.29
C ILE A 368 0.90 20.36 3.17
N LEU A 369 0.25 21.45 3.57
CA LEU A 369 -1.03 21.38 4.28
C LEU A 369 -2.18 21.59 3.29
N ARG A 370 -3.20 20.74 3.37
CA ARG A 370 -4.52 20.99 2.78
C ARG A 370 -5.18 22.21 3.45
N ASP A 371 -6.27 22.71 2.84
CA ASP A 371 -7.03 23.85 3.38
C ASP A 371 -7.59 23.59 4.79
N ASP A 372 -7.84 22.32 5.12
CA ASP A 372 -8.30 21.86 6.44
C ASP A 372 -7.16 21.60 7.44
N GLY A 373 -5.91 21.91 7.08
CA GLY A 373 -4.73 21.75 7.93
C GLY A 373 -4.17 20.32 7.97
N LEU A 374 -4.70 19.39 7.17
CA LEU A 374 -4.17 18.02 7.11
C LEU A 374 -2.89 17.97 6.25
N PRO A 375 -1.82 17.31 6.72
CA PRO A 375 -0.61 17.14 5.92
C PRO A 375 -0.86 16.17 4.77
N VAL A 376 -0.33 16.50 3.59
CA VAL A 376 -0.34 15.68 2.37
C VAL A 376 1.01 15.75 1.67
N VAL A 377 1.40 14.66 1.02
CA VAL A 377 2.50 14.71 0.04
C VAL A 377 2.14 15.75 -1.02
N ASP A 378 3.11 16.61 -1.35
CA ASP A 378 2.93 17.66 -2.35
C ASP A 378 2.41 17.05 -3.67
N PRO A 379 1.17 17.36 -4.10
CA PRO A 379 0.57 16.75 -5.28
C PRO A 379 1.35 17.09 -6.57
N ARG A 380 2.15 18.17 -6.58
CA ARG A 380 3.04 18.51 -7.69
C ARG A 380 4.10 17.44 -7.93
N SER A 381 4.49 16.67 -6.90
CA SER A 381 5.37 15.50 -7.06
C SER A 381 4.78 14.39 -7.93
N LYS A 382 3.45 14.41 -8.14
CA LYS A 382 2.71 13.45 -8.98
C LYS A 382 2.31 14.05 -10.32
N ALA A 383 2.00 15.35 -10.36
CA ALA A 383 1.62 16.06 -11.59
C ALA A 383 2.84 16.47 -12.44
N LEU A 384 4.03 16.59 -11.86
CA LEU A 384 5.26 17.02 -12.53
C LEU A 384 6.38 15.99 -12.38
N SER A 385 7.42 16.11 -13.21
CA SER A 385 8.71 15.43 -13.00
C SER A 385 9.55 16.22 -11.99
N LEU A 386 9.14 16.20 -10.72
CA LEU A 386 9.74 17.03 -9.68
C LEU A 386 11.11 16.50 -9.24
N VAL A 387 12.09 17.38 -9.03
CA VAL A 387 13.32 17.04 -8.32
C VAL A 387 13.02 17.02 -6.83
N GLU A 388 13.04 15.83 -6.23
CA GLU A 388 12.51 15.63 -4.88
C GLU A 388 13.63 15.61 -3.83
N SER A 389 13.44 16.32 -2.73
CA SER A 389 14.31 16.22 -1.55
C SER A 389 14.19 14.82 -0.94
N GLY A 390 12.98 14.39 -0.59
CA GLY A 390 12.79 13.14 0.16
C GLY A 390 13.28 13.19 1.60
N GLU A 391 13.76 14.36 2.05
CA GLU A 391 14.15 14.56 3.43
C GLU A 391 12.94 14.37 4.33
N LEU A 392 13.08 13.47 5.30
CA LEU A 392 12.07 13.27 6.31
C LEU A 392 12.64 13.63 7.68
N ARG A 393 11.95 14.52 8.38
CA ARG A 393 12.22 14.82 9.78
C ARG A 393 11.15 14.24 10.67
N VAL A 394 11.56 13.49 11.69
CA VAL A 394 10.68 13.03 12.76
C VAL A 394 11.19 13.64 14.06
N ASP A 395 10.33 14.38 14.76
CA ASP A 395 10.68 15.10 16.00
C ASP A 395 11.93 15.98 15.88
N GLY A 396 12.11 16.62 14.72
CA GLY A 396 13.24 17.51 14.42
C GLY A 396 14.54 16.81 14.00
N MET A 397 14.63 15.48 14.09
CA MET A 397 15.78 14.70 13.61
C MET A 397 15.58 14.24 12.16
N ILE A 398 16.62 14.37 11.34
CA ILE A 398 16.63 13.87 9.96
C ILE A 398 16.67 12.33 10.00
N THR A 399 15.57 11.72 9.57
CA THR A 399 15.38 10.27 9.47
C THR A 399 15.79 9.76 8.09
N ASP A 400 15.40 10.46 7.03
CA ASP A 400 15.82 10.22 5.66
C ASP A 400 16.56 11.48 5.17
N ALA A 401 17.78 11.33 4.68
CA ALA A 401 18.59 12.45 4.16
C ALA A 401 18.06 12.95 2.81
N PRO A 402 18.24 14.24 2.47
CA PRO A 402 17.84 14.76 1.17
C PRO A 402 18.56 14.04 0.03
N SER A 403 17.89 13.92 -1.11
CA SER A 403 18.46 13.30 -2.29
C SER A 403 19.67 14.09 -2.77
N ARG A 404 20.63 13.35 -3.34
CA ARG A 404 21.86 13.95 -3.85
C ARG A 404 21.57 14.98 -4.94
N ARG A 405 20.66 14.67 -5.86
CA ARG A 405 20.29 15.55 -6.98
C ARG A 405 19.66 16.84 -6.48
N TRP A 406 18.74 16.76 -5.51
CA TRP A 406 18.12 17.94 -4.91
C TRP A 406 19.14 18.81 -4.16
N SER A 407 20.08 18.19 -3.44
CA SER A 407 21.14 18.91 -2.71
C SER A 407 22.11 19.63 -3.66
N GLU A 408 22.49 18.97 -4.75
CA GLU A 408 23.33 19.56 -5.80
C GLU A 408 22.59 20.69 -6.54
N ALA A 409 21.30 20.52 -6.83
CA ALA A 409 20.45 21.55 -7.44
C ALA A 409 20.31 22.79 -6.55
N THR A 410 20.07 22.59 -5.26
CA THR A 410 19.99 23.68 -4.27
C THR A 410 21.30 24.47 -4.21
N THR A 411 22.44 23.77 -4.27
CA THR A 411 23.77 24.40 -4.26
C THR A 411 24.01 25.17 -5.55
N ALA A 412 23.68 24.60 -6.71
CA ALA A 412 23.84 25.23 -8.01
C ALA A 412 22.97 26.49 -8.15
N TRP A 413 21.70 26.42 -7.70
CA TRP A 413 20.79 27.57 -7.70
C TRP A 413 21.33 28.72 -6.85
N ARG A 414 21.78 28.43 -5.62
CA ARG A 414 22.38 29.44 -4.72
C ARG A 414 23.65 30.08 -5.30
N ALA A 415 24.38 29.36 -6.13
CA ALA A 415 25.58 29.86 -6.81
C ALA A 415 25.27 30.60 -8.14
N GLY A 416 24.01 30.60 -8.60
CA GLY A 416 23.63 31.12 -9.92
C GLY A 416 24.12 30.28 -11.10
N ASP A 417 24.46 29.01 -10.88
CA ASP A 417 25.06 28.12 -11.88
C ASP A 417 23.98 27.38 -12.69
N LEU A 418 23.44 28.05 -13.72
CA LEU A 418 22.42 27.48 -14.60
C LEU A 418 22.94 26.31 -15.44
N GLN A 419 24.23 26.31 -15.80
CA GLN A 419 24.83 25.20 -16.54
C GLN A 419 24.84 23.94 -15.68
N ARG A 420 25.17 24.06 -14.39
CA ARG A 420 25.12 22.90 -13.49
C ARG A 420 23.71 22.37 -13.30
N LEU A 421 22.69 23.23 -13.26
CA LEU A 421 21.29 22.81 -13.22
C LEU A 421 20.88 22.07 -14.50
N GLU A 422 21.33 22.54 -15.66
CA GLU A 422 21.15 21.86 -16.95
C GLU A 422 21.85 20.49 -16.98
N ASP A 423 23.08 20.39 -16.48
CA ASP A 423 23.84 19.14 -16.37
C ASP A 423 23.16 18.12 -15.42
N LEU A 424 22.44 18.62 -14.41
CA LEU A 424 21.59 17.81 -13.54
C LEU A 424 20.26 17.41 -14.21
N GLY A 425 20.02 17.85 -15.45
CA GLY A 425 18.83 17.55 -16.23
C GLY A 425 17.59 18.35 -15.85
N ILE A 426 17.75 19.46 -15.11
CA ILE A 426 16.66 20.29 -14.59
C ILE A 426 16.31 21.33 -15.64
N GLY A 427 15.11 21.25 -16.24
CA GLY A 427 14.70 22.14 -17.32
C GLY A 427 13.98 23.40 -16.86
N VAL A 428 13.34 23.35 -15.68
CA VAL A 428 12.59 24.48 -15.11
C VAL A 428 12.93 24.60 -13.63
N VAL A 429 13.22 25.83 -13.19
CA VAL A 429 13.39 26.19 -11.78
C VAL A 429 12.30 27.17 -11.38
N ILE A 430 11.67 26.92 -10.24
CA ILE A 430 10.67 27.81 -9.64
C ILE A 430 11.20 28.28 -8.29
N ASP A 431 11.31 29.59 -8.11
CA ASP A 431 11.70 30.23 -6.86
C ASP A 431 10.71 31.36 -6.54
N GLY A 432 9.74 31.07 -5.68
CA GLY A 432 8.59 31.95 -5.46
C GLY A 432 7.83 32.21 -6.77
N ASP A 433 7.72 33.48 -7.16
CA ASP A 433 7.06 33.91 -8.41
C ASP A 433 8.01 33.88 -9.62
N GLN A 434 9.30 33.58 -9.41
CA GLN A 434 10.29 33.54 -10.47
C GLN A 434 10.33 32.16 -11.11
N ILE A 435 10.23 32.14 -12.43
CA ILE A 435 10.40 30.95 -13.26
C ILE A 435 11.65 31.14 -14.12
N VAL A 436 12.59 30.19 -14.04
CA VAL A 436 13.81 30.19 -14.86
C VAL A 436 13.91 28.87 -15.61
N GLU A 437 14.06 28.97 -16.93
CA GLU A 437 14.27 27.81 -17.80
C GLU A 437 15.76 27.61 -18.08
N THR A 438 16.18 26.34 -18.17
CA THR A 438 17.52 25.96 -18.63
C THR A 438 17.46 25.33 -20.03
N GLY A 439 18.60 24.92 -20.58
CA GLY A 439 18.65 24.17 -21.84
C GLY A 439 18.23 22.69 -21.73
N ALA A 440 17.98 22.16 -20.52
CA ALA A 440 17.70 20.74 -20.34
C ALA A 440 16.31 20.34 -20.87
N GLY A 441 16.30 19.37 -21.80
CA GLY A 441 15.07 18.76 -22.31
C GLY A 441 14.49 17.67 -21.40
N PRO A 442 13.33 17.08 -21.78
CA PRO A 442 12.71 15.98 -21.05
C PRO A 442 13.63 14.77 -20.89
N GLN A 443 13.64 14.18 -19.69
CA GLN A 443 14.50 13.04 -19.36
C GLN A 443 13.99 11.71 -19.97
N ARG A 444 14.22 11.51 -21.27
CA ARG A 444 13.83 10.31 -22.03
C ARG A 444 15.01 9.37 -22.32
N GLY A 445 15.89 9.18 -21.35
CA GLY A 445 17.04 8.27 -21.47
C GLY A 445 16.72 6.79 -21.26
N TRP A 446 17.75 5.95 -21.16
CA TRP A 446 17.59 4.50 -20.96
C TRP A 446 16.81 4.13 -19.70
N ARG A 447 16.97 4.90 -18.60
CA ARG A 447 16.22 4.70 -17.34
C ARG A 447 14.72 4.88 -17.54
N PHE A 448 14.34 5.88 -18.31
CA PHE A 448 12.94 6.15 -18.66
C PHE A 448 12.33 4.97 -19.42
N TYR A 449 12.97 4.55 -20.52
CA TYR A 449 12.44 3.45 -21.32
C TYR A 449 12.49 2.10 -20.60
N LEU A 450 13.50 1.86 -19.75
CA LEU A 450 13.54 0.66 -18.91
C LEU A 450 12.39 0.65 -17.91
N GLY A 451 12.19 1.73 -17.16
CA GLY A 451 11.08 1.84 -16.19
C GLY A 451 9.71 1.74 -16.86
N LEU A 452 9.54 2.37 -18.03
CA LEU A 452 8.35 2.26 -18.85
C LEU A 452 8.12 0.80 -19.29
N GLY A 453 9.15 0.16 -19.82
CA GLY A 453 9.12 -1.24 -20.24
C GLY A 453 8.77 -2.19 -19.09
N LEU A 454 9.33 -1.98 -17.90
CA LEU A 454 9.02 -2.76 -16.70
C LEU A 454 7.58 -2.56 -16.23
N THR A 455 7.07 -1.33 -16.28
CA THR A 455 5.69 -1.00 -15.90
C THR A 455 4.70 -1.63 -16.89
N VAL A 456 4.92 -1.48 -18.19
CA VAL A 456 4.09 -2.10 -19.24
C VAL A 456 4.15 -3.62 -19.13
N PHE A 457 5.35 -4.19 -18.91
CA PHE A 457 5.53 -5.62 -18.68
C PHE A 457 4.70 -6.10 -17.48
N TRP A 458 4.70 -5.35 -16.38
CA TRP A 458 3.87 -5.66 -15.21
C TRP A 458 2.38 -5.61 -15.56
N MET A 459 1.91 -4.60 -16.30
CA MET A 459 0.49 -4.48 -16.68
C MET A 459 0.00 -5.67 -17.52
N VAL A 460 0.85 -6.20 -18.40
CA VAL A 460 0.49 -7.34 -19.27
C VAL A 460 0.89 -8.69 -18.69
N LEU A 461 1.55 -8.73 -17.52
CA LEU A 461 2.05 -9.96 -16.89
C LEU A 461 0.99 -11.08 -16.82
N PRO A 462 -0.27 -10.83 -16.42
CA PRO A 462 -1.31 -11.87 -16.40
C PRO A 462 -1.55 -12.56 -17.75
N LEU A 463 -1.32 -11.88 -18.88
CA LEU A 463 -1.52 -12.45 -20.22
C LEU A 463 -0.56 -13.63 -20.48
N GLY A 464 0.60 -13.63 -19.84
CA GLY A 464 1.55 -14.76 -19.89
C GLY A 464 0.95 -16.08 -19.41
N LEU A 465 -0.11 -16.05 -18.58
CA LEU A 465 -0.81 -17.25 -18.12
C LEU A 465 -1.53 -18.00 -19.25
N PHE A 466 -1.90 -17.33 -20.35
CA PHE A 466 -2.52 -17.96 -21.52
C PHE A 466 -1.51 -18.83 -22.29
N GLY A 467 -0.23 -18.42 -22.34
CA GLY A 467 0.84 -19.17 -23.00
C GLY A 467 1.25 -20.45 -22.26
N VAL A 468 1.01 -20.53 -20.96
CA VAL A 468 1.31 -21.71 -20.14
C VAL A 468 0.25 -22.80 -20.41
N ARG A 469 0.44 -23.59 -21.48
CA ARG A 469 -0.41 -24.76 -21.79
C ARG A 469 -0.48 -25.69 -20.58
N GLY A 470 -1.69 -25.94 -20.10
CA GLY A 470 -1.91 -27.00 -19.12
C GLY A 470 -1.53 -28.32 -19.78
N ARG A 471 -0.63 -29.11 -19.18
CA ARG A 471 -0.46 -30.53 -19.55
C ARG A 471 -1.85 -31.15 -19.53
N ARG A 472 -2.45 -31.39 -20.71
CA ARG A 472 -3.64 -32.21 -20.84
C ARG A 472 -3.24 -33.56 -20.24
N LYS A 473 -3.94 -34.01 -19.19
CA LYS A 473 -3.84 -35.41 -18.78
C LYS A 473 -4.17 -36.22 -20.03
N LYS A 474 -3.21 -37.04 -20.52
CA LYS A 474 -3.54 -38.06 -21.52
C LYS A 474 -4.71 -38.85 -20.92
N PRO A 475 -5.81 -39.09 -21.65
CA PRO A 475 -6.80 -40.05 -21.21
C PRO A 475 -6.06 -41.37 -20.95
N ALA A 476 -6.33 -41.99 -19.80
CA ALA A 476 -5.82 -43.32 -19.52
C ALA A 476 -6.30 -44.22 -20.65
N ALA A 477 -5.37 -44.86 -21.35
CA ALA A 477 -5.73 -45.96 -22.23
C ALA A 477 -6.30 -47.06 -21.32
N HIS A 478 -7.56 -47.43 -21.57
CA HIS A 478 -8.23 -48.55 -20.94
C HIS A 478 -7.65 -49.87 -21.44
#